data_AF-A0A315A905-F1
#
_entry.id   AF-A0A315A905-F1
#
_cell.length_a   1.000
_cell.length_b   1.000
_cell.length_c   1.000
_cell.angle_alpha   90.00
_cell.angle_beta   90.00
_cell.angle_gamma   90.00
#
_symmetry.space_group_name_H-M   'P 1'
#
loop_
_entity.id
_entity.type
_entity.pdbx_description
1 polymer ?
#
loop_
_entity_poly.entity_id
_entity_poly.type
_entity_poly.pdbx_seq_one_letter_code
_entity_poly.pdbx_strand_id
1 'polypeptide(L)'
;MSRTLPTEELQLIASIVAAQPGGLQIAEIEKEFERVQGQKINRRTLQRRLQKLIQAKRLTAQGESTAWLYMPALAQAGESAGLASAAWLGTAESELYVHVSPEGARIRDQVRLPLMHRRPVGYRREFLEAYQPGHTFYLSASWRSQLHEMGCTAANERPAGTYARDILSRLLVDLSWASSKLEGNTYSRLDTQNLIELGQIATGKNAIETQMILNHKAAIEMLIENADEVGFDAFTFQNLHAVLSQDLMRDPQASGRLRRRSVEISGTVFHPAALPQVIEDGFEQLLNKAAAIPDPFEQAFFLMVQLPYLQPFEDVNKRVSRIGANISLFKNNLCPLSFIDVPERAYVDGTLGVDELNEVDLLRDVFVWAYERSCQRYLAITQTMVEPDPLKIKYREALIQAVQAVVKGLLQPTPEVMAKVASGIVSGADQAAFMLMLTDALRQLHEGSIARYRLRRSEYAAWQAQGLRQGWTDSGPRHP
;
A
#
# COMPACT_ATOMS: atom_id res chain seq x y z
N MET A 1 33.95 -35.90 -45.34
CA MET A 1 33.86 -35.38 -43.96
C MET A 1 33.24 -34.00 -44.04
N SER A 2 31.96 -33.90 -43.72
CA SER A 2 31.14 -32.70 -43.91
C SER A 2 31.49 -31.63 -42.88
N ARG A 3 31.80 -30.44 -43.36
CA ARG A 3 32.05 -29.24 -42.54
C ARG A 3 30.71 -28.80 -41.95
N THR A 4 30.52 -28.99 -40.66
CA THR A 4 29.29 -28.68 -39.92
C THR A 4 28.92 -27.20 -40.08
N LEU A 5 27.65 -26.91 -40.35
CA LEU A 5 27.21 -25.52 -40.57
C LEU A 5 27.26 -24.73 -39.25
N PRO A 6 27.59 -23.42 -39.26
CA PRO A 6 27.72 -22.60 -38.04
C PRO A 6 26.52 -22.63 -37.08
N THR A 7 25.32 -22.95 -37.58
CA THR A 7 24.08 -23.02 -36.81
C THR A 7 23.95 -24.35 -36.04
N GLU A 8 24.42 -25.45 -36.64
CA GLU A 8 24.43 -26.79 -36.03
C GLU A 8 25.46 -26.87 -34.89
N GLU A 9 26.64 -26.25 -35.09
CA GLU A 9 27.64 -26.09 -34.03
C GLU A 9 27.10 -25.34 -32.80
N LEU A 10 26.31 -24.27 -33.03
CA LEU A 10 25.70 -23.47 -31.95
C LEU A 10 24.64 -24.25 -31.17
N GLN A 11 23.85 -25.09 -31.85
CA GLN A 11 22.89 -25.98 -31.20
C GLN A 11 23.60 -27.06 -30.39
N LEU A 12 24.67 -27.64 -30.92
CA LEU A 12 25.46 -28.64 -30.22
C LEU A 12 26.11 -28.07 -28.95
N ILE A 13 26.75 -26.90 -29.04
CA ILE A 13 27.35 -26.23 -27.86
C ILE A 13 26.28 -25.95 -26.80
N ALA A 14 25.09 -25.47 -27.20
CA ALA A 14 23.99 -25.23 -26.26
C ALA A 14 23.50 -26.54 -25.60
N SER A 15 23.45 -27.66 -26.34
CA SER A 15 23.03 -28.96 -25.79
C SER A 15 24.05 -29.54 -24.80
N ILE A 16 25.35 -29.35 -25.05
CA ILE A 16 26.44 -29.76 -24.15
C ILE A 16 26.31 -29.04 -22.81
N VAL A 17 26.07 -27.73 -22.84
CA VAL A 17 25.89 -26.92 -21.62
C VAL A 17 24.56 -27.24 -20.91
N ALA A 18 23.49 -27.54 -21.65
CA ALA A 18 22.20 -27.91 -21.08
C ALA A 18 22.22 -29.26 -20.35
N ALA A 19 23.12 -30.18 -20.72
CA ALA A 19 23.25 -31.48 -20.07
C ALA A 19 23.83 -31.41 -18.64
N GLN A 20 24.38 -30.26 -18.24
CA GLN A 20 25.02 -30.03 -16.94
C GLN A 20 24.43 -28.77 -16.27
N PRO A 21 23.35 -28.91 -15.48
CA PRO A 21 22.65 -27.76 -14.88
C PRO A 21 23.52 -26.91 -13.93
N GLY A 22 24.61 -27.47 -13.40
CA GLY A 22 25.58 -26.77 -12.55
C GLY A 22 26.56 -25.86 -13.29
N GLY A 23 26.48 -25.81 -14.62
CA GLY A 23 27.37 -25.04 -15.49
C GLY A 23 28.68 -25.75 -15.81
N LEU A 24 29.27 -25.37 -16.94
CA LEU A 24 30.56 -25.90 -17.41
C LEU A 24 31.56 -24.78 -17.62
N GLN A 25 32.81 -25.02 -17.26
CA GLN A 25 33.93 -24.19 -17.66
C GLN A 25 34.28 -24.42 -19.13
N ILE A 26 34.94 -23.43 -19.75
CA ILE A 26 35.28 -23.51 -21.18
C ILE A 26 36.10 -24.76 -21.54
N ALA A 27 37.02 -25.21 -20.67
CA ALA A 27 37.84 -26.39 -20.91
C ALA A 27 37.02 -27.69 -20.90
N GLU A 28 35.93 -27.73 -20.13
CA GLU A 28 35.02 -28.88 -20.05
C GLU A 28 34.14 -28.93 -21.29
N ILE A 29 33.69 -27.77 -21.77
CA ILE A 29 32.95 -27.65 -23.05
C ILE A 29 33.86 -28.06 -24.23
N GLU A 30 35.15 -27.70 -24.21
CA GLU A 30 36.11 -28.15 -25.25
C GLU A 30 36.23 -29.67 -25.30
N LYS A 31 36.40 -30.30 -24.13
CA LYS A 31 36.55 -31.75 -24.00
C LYS A 31 35.29 -32.49 -24.46
N GLU A 32 34.12 -32.00 -24.07
CA GLU A 32 32.84 -32.63 -24.41
C GLU A 32 32.47 -32.41 -25.89
N PHE A 33 32.82 -31.24 -26.46
CA PHE A 33 32.67 -30.99 -27.88
C PHE A 33 33.57 -31.91 -28.72
N GLU A 34 34.84 -32.09 -28.32
CA GLU A 34 35.76 -33.01 -28.99
C GLU A 34 35.28 -34.47 -28.90
N ARG A 35 34.70 -34.87 -27.76
CA ARG A 35 34.09 -36.19 -27.58
C ARG A 35 32.94 -36.45 -28.55
N VAL A 36 32.09 -35.44 -28.80
CA VAL A 36 30.87 -35.60 -29.61
C VAL A 36 31.12 -35.38 -31.11
N GLN A 37 32.00 -34.46 -31.50
CA GLN A 37 32.32 -34.16 -32.90
C GLN A 37 33.55 -34.90 -33.44
N GLY A 38 34.36 -35.51 -32.57
CA GLY A 38 35.62 -36.16 -32.95
C GLY A 38 36.70 -35.20 -33.45
N GLN A 39 36.50 -33.87 -33.28
CA GLN A 39 37.45 -32.83 -33.68
C GLN A 39 37.57 -31.76 -32.60
N LYS A 40 38.80 -31.27 -32.40
CA LYS A 40 39.10 -30.23 -31.42
C LYS A 40 38.68 -28.85 -31.95
N ILE A 41 37.79 -28.17 -31.22
CA ILE A 41 37.41 -26.80 -31.52
C ILE A 41 38.50 -25.80 -31.07
N ASN A 42 38.77 -24.78 -31.88
CA ASN A 42 39.69 -23.71 -31.49
C ASN A 42 39.05 -22.85 -30.37
N ARG A 43 39.79 -22.59 -29.29
CA ARG A 43 39.31 -21.84 -28.12
C ARG A 43 38.73 -20.46 -28.44
N ARG A 44 39.35 -19.69 -29.35
CA ARG A 44 38.83 -18.38 -29.77
C ARG A 44 37.52 -18.52 -30.54
N THR A 45 37.37 -19.58 -31.34
CA THR A 45 36.11 -19.89 -32.03
C THR A 45 35.02 -20.25 -31.04
N LEU A 46 35.32 -21.10 -30.05
CA LEU A 46 34.37 -21.49 -29.00
C LEU A 46 33.90 -20.27 -28.18
N GLN A 47 34.83 -19.40 -27.75
CA GLN A 47 34.50 -18.16 -27.03
C GLN A 47 33.54 -17.27 -27.84
N ARG A 48 33.81 -17.07 -29.13
CA ARG A 48 32.93 -16.29 -30.01
C ARG A 48 31.54 -16.92 -30.16
N ARG A 49 31.44 -18.25 -30.17
CA ARG A 49 30.16 -18.98 -30.24
C ARG A 49 29.38 -18.87 -28.93
N LEU A 50 30.05 -19.02 -27.79
CA LEU A 50 29.46 -18.85 -26.46
C LEU A 50 28.94 -17.41 -26.27
N GLN A 51 29.71 -16.39 -26.67
CA GLN A 51 29.26 -15.00 -26.64
C GLN A 51 28.02 -14.77 -27.50
N LYS A 52 27.94 -15.39 -28.68
CA LYS A 52 26.75 -15.31 -29.55
C LYS A 52 25.53 -15.99 -28.92
N LEU A 53 25.71 -17.10 -28.19
CA LEU A 53 24.64 -17.77 -27.45
C LEU A 53 24.18 -16.97 -26.23
N ILE A 54 25.09 -16.26 -25.56
CA ILE A 54 24.77 -15.34 -24.45
C ILE A 54 23.99 -14.13 -24.96
N GLN A 55 24.44 -13.50 -26.07
CA GLN A 55 23.70 -12.40 -26.71
C GLN A 55 22.29 -12.84 -27.16
N ALA A 56 22.15 -14.08 -27.61
CA ALA A 56 20.86 -14.67 -27.98
C ALA A 56 20.03 -15.15 -26.76
N LYS A 57 20.46 -14.87 -25.52
CA LYS A 57 19.81 -15.30 -24.27
C LYS A 57 19.57 -16.82 -24.20
N ARG A 58 20.42 -17.62 -24.84
CA ARG A 58 20.36 -19.09 -24.81
C ARG A 58 21.27 -19.70 -23.75
N LEU A 59 22.29 -18.95 -23.32
CA LEU A 59 23.21 -19.29 -22.23
C LEU A 59 23.44 -18.06 -21.35
N THR A 60 23.84 -18.29 -20.10
CA THR A 60 24.35 -17.25 -19.18
C THR A 60 25.76 -17.62 -18.74
N ALA A 61 26.60 -16.63 -18.43
CA ALA A 61 27.92 -16.86 -17.85
C ALA A 61 28.04 -16.18 -16.49
N GLN A 62 28.62 -16.86 -15.51
CA GLN A 62 28.87 -16.35 -14.15
C GLN A 62 30.34 -16.61 -13.75
N GLY A 63 31.00 -15.62 -13.12
CA GLY A 63 32.37 -15.72 -12.57
C GLY A 63 33.34 -14.60 -13.00
N GLU A 64 34.47 -14.47 -12.29
CA GLU A 64 35.53 -13.49 -12.58
C GLU A 64 36.71 -14.09 -13.38
N SER A 65 37.17 -13.31 -14.38
CA SER A 65 38.33 -13.38 -15.30
C SER A 65 38.91 -14.73 -15.80
N THR A 66 38.97 -15.81 -15.01
CA THR A 66 39.55 -17.11 -15.42
C THR A 66 38.67 -18.33 -15.11
N ALA A 67 37.59 -18.18 -14.32
CA ALA A 67 36.68 -19.26 -13.94
C ALA A 67 35.23 -18.99 -14.40
N TRP A 68 35.02 -18.73 -15.69
CA TRP A 68 33.68 -18.53 -16.24
C TRP A 68 32.94 -19.87 -16.31
N LEU A 69 31.82 -19.96 -15.59
CA LEU A 69 30.84 -21.05 -15.68
C LEU A 69 29.75 -20.65 -16.65
N TYR A 70 29.59 -21.42 -17.73
CA TYR A 70 28.52 -21.26 -18.72
C TYR A 70 27.36 -22.17 -18.35
N MET A 71 26.17 -21.59 -18.21
CA MET A 71 24.94 -22.27 -17.81
C MET A 71 23.86 -22.10 -18.87
N PRO A 72 22.92 -23.05 -18.99
CA PRO A 72 21.75 -22.87 -19.85
C PRO A 72 20.93 -21.67 -19.37
N ALA A 73 20.52 -20.80 -20.28
CA ALA A 73 19.56 -19.77 -19.93
C ALA A 73 18.22 -20.47 -19.64
N LEU A 74 17.66 -20.22 -18.46
CA LEU A 74 16.31 -20.66 -18.12
C LEU A 74 15.38 -20.16 -19.23
N ALA A 75 14.69 -21.08 -19.89
CA ALA A 75 13.82 -20.76 -21.01
C ALA A 75 12.83 -19.67 -20.57
N GLN A 76 12.91 -18.50 -21.20
CA GLN A 76 11.82 -17.54 -21.19
C GLN A 76 10.68 -18.17 -22.00
N ALA A 77 9.85 -18.96 -21.32
CA ALA A 77 8.47 -19.16 -21.75
C ALA A 77 7.80 -17.78 -21.80
N GLY A 78 7.09 -17.54 -22.90
CA GLY A 78 6.67 -16.21 -23.34
C GLY A 78 5.94 -15.38 -22.29
N GLU A 79 6.14 -14.08 -22.41
CA GLU A 79 5.38 -13.02 -21.77
C GLU A 79 3.88 -13.30 -21.84
N SER A 80 3.29 -13.63 -20.69
CA SER A 80 1.93 -13.24 -20.35
C SER A 80 1.69 -13.49 -18.85
N ALA A 81 1.21 -12.43 -18.18
CA ALA A 81 0.78 -12.19 -16.78
C ALA A 81 1.51 -12.84 -15.57
N GLY A 82 1.87 -11.95 -14.64
CA GLY A 82 1.69 -12.17 -13.20
C GLY A 82 2.96 -12.50 -12.44
N LEU A 83 3.71 -11.46 -12.06
CA LEU A 83 4.86 -11.53 -11.16
C LEU A 83 4.48 -12.15 -9.80
N ALA A 84 5.02 -13.32 -9.50
CA ALA A 84 5.40 -13.77 -8.16
C ALA A 84 6.28 -15.03 -8.28
N SER A 85 7.55 -14.86 -8.64
CA SER A 85 8.53 -15.94 -8.55
C SER A 85 9.96 -15.38 -8.56
N ALA A 86 10.34 -14.70 -7.48
CA ALA A 86 11.74 -14.68 -7.10
C ALA A 86 12.06 -16.04 -6.45
N ALA A 87 12.97 -16.79 -7.06
CA ALA A 87 13.45 -18.06 -6.57
C ALA A 87 14.14 -17.88 -5.21
N TRP A 88 13.49 -18.33 -4.13
CA TRP A 88 14.08 -18.37 -2.80
C TRP A 88 14.90 -19.66 -2.63
N LEU A 89 16.13 -19.65 -3.13
CA LEU A 89 17.17 -20.57 -2.67
C LEU A 89 17.88 -19.91 -1.48
N GLY A 90 17.85 -20.60 -0.34
CA GLY A 90 18.18 -20.06 0.96
C GLY A 90 19.63 -19.60 1.14
N THR A 91 19.75 -18.40 1.67
CA THR A 91 20.81 -17.99 2.60
C THR A 91 20.12 -17.38 3.81
N ALA A 92 20.43 -17.89 5.00
CA ALA A 92 19.94 -17.39 6.27
C ALA A 92 20.59 -16.03 6.59
N GLU A 93 20.18 -14.99 5.86
CA GLU A 93 20.17 -13.64 6.41
C GLU A 93 18.96 -13.56 7.36
N SER A 94 19.09 -12.79 8.46
CA SER A 94 17.99 -12.55 9.40
C SER A 94 16.81 -11.95 8.66
N GLU A 95 15.92 -12.80 8.17
CA GLU A 95 14.80 -12.42 7.33
C GLU A 95 13.88 -11.48 8.11
N LEU A 96 13.61 -10.29 7.57
CA LEU A 96 12.64 -9.35 8.14
C LEU A 96 11.26 -10.03 8.11
N TYR A 97 10.75 -10.38 9.29
CA TYR A 97 9.49 -11.09 9.46
C TYR A 97 8.72 -10.52 10.65
N VAL A 98 7.40 -10.66 10.63
CA VAL A 98 6.55 -10.21 11.74
C VAL A 98 6.67 -11.17 12.93
N HIS A 99 6.41 -10.67 14.13
CA HIS A 99 6.22 -11.56 15.28
C HIS A 99 4.95 -12.39 15.08
N VAL A 100 5.02 -13.70 15.29
CA VAL A 100 3.89 -14.64 15.09
C VAL A 100 3.62 -15.45 16.35
N SER A 101 2.35 -15.79 16.54
CA SER A 101 1.88 -16.73 17.56
C SER A 101 2.44 -18.14 17.34
N PRO A 102 2.39 -19.03 18.35
CA PRO A 102 2.76 -20.44 18.16
C PRO A 102 1.97 -21.13 17.03
N GLU A 103 0.68 -20.82 16.90
CA GLU A 103 -0.19 -21.31 15.84
C GLU A 103 0.28 -20.78 14.48
N GLY A 104 0.54 -19.47 14.38
CA GLY A 104 1.07 -18.83 13.19
C GLY A 104 2.44 -19.40 12.77
N ALA A 105 3.33 -19.67 13.73
CA ALA A 105 4.63 -20.28 13.48
C ALA A 105 4.50 -21.69 12.87
N ARG A 106 3.59 -22.53 13.39
CA ARG A 106 3.31 -23.85 12.81
C ARG A 106 2.82 -23.74 11.37
N ILE A 107 1.87 -22.85 11.11
CA ILE A 107 1.33 -22.60 9.76
C ILE A 107 2.45 -22.17 8.83
N ARG A 108 3.27 -21.20 9.25
CA ARG A 108 4.41 -20.68 8.48
C ARG A 108 5.35 -21.81 8.10
N ASP A 109 5.73 -22.64 9.05
CA ASP A 109 6.69 -23.73 8.82
C ASP A 109 6.11 -24.77 7.84
N GLN A 110 4.80 -25.01 7.88
CA GLN A 110 4.11 -25.91 6.96
C GLN A 110 4.02 -25.35 5.53
N VAL A 111 3.61 -24.09 5.37
CA VAL A 111 3.47 -23.47 4.03
C VAL A 111 4.83 -23.18 3.39
N ARG A 112 5.91 -23.12 4.17
CA ARG A 112 7.29 -22.98 3.67
C ARG A 112 7.93 -24.29 3.23
N LEU A 113 7.29 -25.44 3.43
CA LEU A 113 7.78 -26.69 2.87
C LEU A 113 7.83 -26.60 1.33
N PRO A 114 8.81 -27.26 0.67
CA PRO A 114 8.82 -27.35 -0.79
C PRO A 114 7.49 -27.90 -1.33
N LEU A 115 7.06 -27.43 -2.51
CA LEU A 115 5.78 -27.80 -3.13
C LEU A 115 5.51 -29.32 -3.14
N MET A 116 6.54 -30.13 -3.39
CA MET A 116 6.44 -31.59 -3.42
C MET A 116 6.09 -32.25 -2.07
N HIS A 117 6.27 -31.52 -0.96
CA HIS A 117 5.93 -31.96 0.39
C HIS A 117 4.60 -31.39 0.88
N ARG A 118 3.94 -30.54 0.10
CA ARG A 118 2.63 -29.97 0.42
C ARG A 118 1.56 -30.72 -0.38
N ARG A 119 0.39 -30.92 0.22
CA ARG A 119 -0.70 -31.68 -0.39
C ARG A 119 -1.56 -30.76 -1.26
N PRO A 120 -1.85 -31.10 -2.53
CA PRO A 120 -2.82 -30.38 -3.34
C PRO A 120 -4.19 -30.31 -2.68
N VAL A 121 -4.77 -29.11 -2.65
CA VAL A 121 -6.08 -28.84 -2.04
C VAL A 121 -6.92 -27.95 -2.95
N GLY A 122 -8.23 -28.16 -2.95
CA GLY A 122 -9.19 -27.32 -3.67
C GLY A 122 -9.97 -26.40 -2.74
N TYR A 123 -10.72 -25.47 -3.33
CA TYR A 123 -11.67 -24.62 -2.61
C TYR A 123 -12.70 -25.45 -1.81
N ARG A 124 -12.89 -25.08 -0.54
CA ARG A 124 -13.85 -25.70 0.40
C ARG A 124 -14.94 -24.70 0.74
N ARG A 125 -16.14 -24.91 0.21
CA ARG A 125 -17.31 -24.04 0.41
C ARG A 125 -17.72 -24.00 1.89
N GLU A 126 -17.52 -25.09 2.60
CA GLU A 126 -17.87 -25.26 4.02
C GLU A 126 -17.12 -24.26 4.91
N PHE A 127 -15.93 -23.79 4.49
CA PHE A 127 -15.16 -22.79 5.23
C PHE A 127 -15.90 -21.45 5.31
N LEU A 128 -16.56 -21.03 4.22
CA LEU A 128 -17.40 -19.84 4.20
C LEU A 128 -18.76 -20.09 4.87
N GLU A 129 -19.35 -21.26 4.66
CA GLU A 129 -20.67 -21.60 5.18
C GLU A 129 -20.69 -21.69 6.71
N ALA A 130 -19.64 -22.28 7.30
CA ALA A 130 -19.49 -22.44 8.74
C ALA A 130 -19.39 -21.11 9.50
N TYR A 131 -18.92 -20.04 8.85
CA TYR A 131 -18.82 -18.72 9.47
C TYR A 131 -20.22 -18.09 9.65
N GLN A 132 -20.63 -17.82 10.88
CA GLN A 132 -21.90 -17.16 11.20
C GLN A 132 -21.62 -15.75 11.78
N PRO A 133 -22.00 -14.68 11.05
CA PRO A 133 -21.80 -13.31 11.52
C PRO A 133 -22.35 -13.08 12.93
N GLY A 134 -21.55 -12.45 13.79
CA GLY A 134 -21.88 -12.18 15.19
C GLY A 134 -21.84 -13.39 16.13
N HIS A 135 -21.57 -14.60 15.63
CA HIS A 135 -21.55 -15.84 16.43
C HIS A 135 -20.19 -16.54 16.36
N THR A 136 -19.61 -16.68 15.17
CA THR A 136 -18.24 -17.15 14.96
C THR A 136 -17.33 -15.98 14.69
N PHE A 137 -16.06 -16.08 15.09
CA PHE A 137 -15.09 -15.01 14.93
C PHE A 137 -13.72 -15.58 14.55
N TYR A 138 -13.05 -14.92 13.61
CA TYR A 138 -11.64 -15.14 13.33
C TYR A 138 -10.73 -14.36 14.29
N LEU A 139 -11.21 -13.22 14.79
CA LEU A 139 -10.54 -12.44 15.83
C LEU A 139 -11.20 -12.72 17.19
N SER A 140 -10.40 -13.14 18.15
CA SER A 140 -10.86 -13.27 19.54
C SER A 140 -11.39 -11.93 20.06
N ALA A 141 -12.23 -11.98 21.10
CA ALA A 141 -12.72 -10.76 21.74
C ALA A 141 -11.58 -9.85 22.21
N SER A 142 -10.50 -10.43 22.75
CA SER A 142 -9.31 -9.67 23.16
C SER A 142 -8.64 -8.95 22.00
N TRP A 143 -8.48 -9.60 20.85
CA TRP A 143 -7.89 -8.96 19.67
C TRP A 143 -8.76 -7.83 19.15
N ARG A 144 -10.08 -8.03 19.08
CA ARG A 144 -11.00 -6.96 18.67
C ARG A 144 -10.92 -5.76 19.61
N SER A 145 -10.96 -5.98 20.93
CA SER A 145 -10.79 -4.89 21.91
C SER A 145 -9.47 -4.14 21.74
N GLN A 146 -8.36 -4.85 21.58
CA GLN A 146 -7.06 -4.20 21.39
C GLN A 146 -6.98 -3.39 20.09
N LEU A 147 -7.54 -3.91 18.99
CA LEU A 147 -7.58 -3.19 17.72
C LEU A 147 -8.42 -1.92 17.82
N HIS A 148 -9.55 -1.95 18.55
CA HIS A 148 -10.32 -0.75 18.86
C HIS A 148 -9.54 0.25 19.70
N GLU A 149 -8.85 -0.20 20.75
CA GLU A 149 -8.01 0.68 21.58
C GLU A 149 -6.91 1.38 20.76
N MET A 150 -6.28 0.67 19.82
CA MET A 150 -5.25 1.23 18.93
C MET A 150 -5.83 2.15 17.85
N GLY A 151 -6.98 1.77 17.29
CA GLY A 151 -7.59 2.40 16.12
C GLY A 151 -8.51 3.58 16.43
N CYS A 152 -8.91 3.75 17.70
CA CYS A 152 -9.74 4.86 18.15
C CYS A 152 -9.05 6.19 17.87
N THR A 153 -9.74 7.06 17.15
CA THR A 153 -9.23 8.39 16.84
C THR A 153 -9.98 9.45 17.67
N ALA A 154 -9.30 10.56 18.01
CA ALA A 154 -9.90 11.68 18.75
C ALA A 154 -11.06 12.36 17.99
N ALA A 155 -11.28 12.01 16.72
CA ALA A 155 -12.31 12.57 15.86
C ALA A 155 -13.58 11.70 15.74
N ASN A 156 -13.78 10.73 16.64
CA ASN A 156 -15.02 9.95 16.74
C ASN A 156 -16.30 10.81 16.89
N GLU A 157 -16.17 12.12 17.10
CA GLU A 157 -17.26 13.10 17.17
C GLU A 157 -17.67 13.74 15.83
N ARG A 158 -16.95 13.47 14.72
CA ARG A 158 -17.27 14.03 13.39
C ARG A 158 -18.11 13.06 12.54
N PRO A 159 -18.96 13.55 11.61
CA PRO A 159 -19.66 12.69 10.66
C PRO A 159 -18.68 11.78 9.90
N ALA A 160 -19.08 10.52 9.71
CA ALA A 160 -18.31 9.55 8.93
C ALA A 160 -17.90 10.16 7.57
N GLY A 161 -16.65 9.95 7.14
CA GLY A 161 -16.16 10.39 5.83
C GLY A 161 -15.48 11.78 5.76
N THR A 162 -15.84 12.75 6.61
CA THR A 162 -15.16 14.08 6.60
C THR A 162 -13.74 13.98 7.15
N TYR A 163 -13.59 13.21 8.22
CA TYR A 163 -12.29 12.87 8.78
C TYR A 163 -11.44 11.99 7.85
N ALA A 164 -12.11 11.05 7.18
CA ALA A 164 -11.49 10.15 6.22
C ALA A 164 -10.85 10.94 5.06
N ARG A 165 -11.51 11.97 4.51
CA ARG A 165 -10.94 12.83 3.44
C ARG A 165 -9.60 13.47 3.79
N ASP A 166 -9.54 14.14 4.94
CA ASP A 166 -8.34 14.87 5.34
C ASP A 166 -7.16 13.94 5.64
N ILE A 167 -7.44 12.77 6.21
CA ILE A 167 -6.40 11.80 6.56
C ILE A 167 -5.96 10.99 5.36
N LEU A 168 -6.92 10.57 4.53
CA LEU A 168 -6.62 9.71 3.41
C LEU A 168 -5.87 10.43 2.32
N SER A 169 -6.09 11.73 2.10
CA SER A 169 -5.19 12.51 1.22
C SER A 169 -3.72 12.42 1.66
N ARG A 170 -3.46 12.37 2.98
CA ARG A 170 -2.11 12.28 3.57
C ARG A 170 -1.57 10.84 3.59
N LEU A 171 -2.45 9.85 3.72
CA LEU A 171 -2.11 8.43 3.69
C LEU A 171 -2.21 7.82 2.28
N LEU A 172 -2.65 8.58 1.27
CA LEU A 172 -2.89 8.11 -0.09
C LEU A 172 -1.63 7.49 -0.68
N VAL A 173 -0.49 8.13 -0.45
CA VAL A 173 0.83 7.64 -0.83
C VAL A 173 1.14 6.32 -0.12
N ASP A 174 0.94 6.26 1.20
CA ASP A 174 1.28 5.08 2.01
C ASP A 174 0.41 3.87 1.62
N LEU A 175 -0.91 4.06 1.49
CA LEU A 175 -1.88 3.05 1.07
C LEU A 175 -1.61 2.55 -0.36
N SER A 176 -1.37 3.46 -1.30
CA SER A 176 -1.15 3.10 -2.71
C SER A 176 0.20 2.39 -2.89
N TRP A 177 1.24 2.88 -2.22
CA TRP A 177 2.58 2.30 -2.28
C TRP A 177 2.63 0.92 -1.63
N ALA A 178 2.21 0.80 -0.37
CA ALA A 178 2.39 -0.43 0.40
C ALA A 178 1.57 -1.59 -0.18
N SER A 179 0.33 -1.34 -0.59
CA SER A 179 -0.49 -2.38 -1.25
C SER A 179 0.11 -2.81 -2.59
N SER A 180 0.69 -1.89 -3.37
CA SER A 180 1.36 -2.23 -4.63
C SER A 180 2.67 -3.00 -4.39
N LYS A 181 3.42 -2.63 -3.36
CA LYS A 181 4.68 -3.30 -2.97
C LYS A 181 4.46 -4.77 -2.59
N LEU A 182 3.35 -5.09 -1.93
CA LEU A 182 2.97 -6.48 -1.62
C LEU A 182 2.67 -7.33 -2.86
N GLU A 183 2.50 -6.71 -4.04
CA GLU A 183 2.36 -7.39 -5.33
C GLU A 183 3.67 -7.34 -6.15
N GLY A 184 4.80 -7.03 -5.52
CA GLY A 184 6.12 -6.99 -6.15
C GLY A 184 6.43 -5.69 -6.91
N ASN A 185 5.63 -4.63 -6.72
CA ASN A 185 5.91 -3.32 -7.32
C ASN A 185 7.21 -2.71 -6.74
N THR A 186 8.11 -2.27 -7.62
CA THR A 186 9.45 -1.83 -7.25
C THR A 186 9.56 -0.32 -6.99
N TYR A 187 8.48 0.44 -7.12
CA TYR A 187 8.48 1.87 -6.79
C TYR A 187 8.95 2.11 -5.35
N SER A 188 9.80 3.12 -5.17
CA SER A 188 10.07 3.62 -3.82
C SER A 188 8.87 4.42 -3.32
N ARG A 189 8.81 4.63 -2.00
CA ARG A 189 7.78 5.49 -1.41
C ARG A 189 7.87 6.92 -1.93
N LEU A 190 9.10 7.44 -2.11
CA LEU A 190 9.33 8.78 -2.64
C LEU A 190 8.90 8.90 -4.11
N ASP A 191 9.21 7.90 -4.94
CA ASP A 191 8.77 7.85 -6.33
C ASP A 191 7.24 7.84 -6.42
N THR A 192 6.59 7.08 -5.53
CA THR A 192 5.13 7.02 -5.44
C THR A 192 4.54 8.37 -5.04
N GLN A 193 5.18 9.07 -4.11
CA GLN A 193 4.79 10.42 -3.72
C GLN A 193 4.87 11.39 -4.91
N ASN A 194 6.01 11.41 -5.62
CA ASN A 194 6.19 12.27 -6.79
C ASN A 194 5.19 11.95 -7.91
N LEU A 195 4.87 10.68 -8.10
CA LEU A 195 3.86 10.26 -9.07
C LEU A 195 2.46 10.77 -8.69
N ILE A 196 2.05 10.60 -7.44
CA ILE A 196 0.70 10.97 -6.97
C ILE A 196 0.53 12.49 -6.87
N GLU A 197 1.53 13.20 -6.34
CA GLU A 197 1.44 14.64 -6.05
C GLU A 197 1.82 15.51 -7.26
N LEU A 198 2.80 15.08 -8.07
CA LEU A 198 3.37 15.90 -9.15
C LEU A 198 3.13 15.31 -10.55
N GLY A 199 2.52 14.12 -10.65
CA GLY A 199 2.35 13.41 -11.92
C GLY A 199 3.67 12.95 -12.54
N GLN A 200 4.75 12.87 -11.74
CA GLN A 200 6.09 12.55 -12.23
C GLN A 200 6.34 11.04 -12.22
N ILE A 201 6.50 10.45 -13.41
CA ILE A 201 6.85 9.04 -13.58
C ILE A 201 8.32 8.84 -13.24
N ALA A 202 8.63 7.85 -12.40
CA ALA A 202 10.00 7.57 -12.00
C ALA A 202 10.82 6.92 -13.13
N THR A 203 12.07 7.36 -13.26
CA THR A 203 12.99 6.89 -14.31
C THR A 203 13.25 5.39 -14.17
N GLY A 204 13.12 4.65 -15.28
CA GLY A 204 13.41 3.21 -15.33
C GLY A 204 12.30 2.30 -14.77
N LYS A 205 11.15 2.86 -14.39
CA LYS A 205 9.96 2.08 -14.00
C LYS A 205 9.11 1.73 -15.20
N ASN A 206 8.49 0.55 -15.16
CA ASN A 206 7.62 0.13 -16.26
C ASN A 206 6.21 0.76 -16.12
N ALA A 207 5.47 0.80 -17.23
CA ALA A 207 4.13 1.40 -17.27
C ALA A 207 3.12 0.64 -16.39
N ILE A 208 3.27 -0.68 -16.26
CA ILE A 208 2.39 -1.55 -15.47
C ILE A 208 2.47 -1.21 -13.97
N GLU A 209 3.68 -1.04 -13.44
CA GLU A 209 3.94 -0.66 -12.05
C GLU A 209 3.40 0.74 -11.75
N THR A 210 3.57 1.65 -12.71
CA THR A 210 3.05 3.02 -12.62
C THR A 210 1.52 3.00 -12.57
N GLN A 211 0.88 2.27 -13.50
CA GLN A 211 -0.57 2.12 -13.56
C GLN A 211 -1.14 1.47 -12.31
N MET A 212 -0.46 0.47 -11.75
CA MET A 212 -0.89 -0.19 -10.50
C MET A 212 -1.00 0.80 -9.33
N ILE A 213 -0.07 1.75 -9.20
CA ILE A 213 -0.12 2.78 -8.16
C ILE A 213 -1.29 3.75 -8.42
N LEU A 214 -1.45 4.19 -9.67
CA LEU A 214 -2.55 5.09 -10.05
C LEU A 214 -3.93 4.44 -9.83
N ASN A 215 -4.05 3.13 -10.12
CA ASN A 215 -5.26 2.36 -9.87
C ASN A 215 -5.58 2.26 -8.38
N HIS A 216 -4.58 2.04 -7.51
CA HIS A 216 -4.81 2.06 -6.06
C HIS A 216 -5.22 3.44 -5.58
N LYS A 217 -4.57 4.50 -6.07
CA LYS A 217 -4.93 5.89 -5.78
C LYS A 217 -6.41 6.14 -6.10
N ALA A 218 -6.83 5.83 -7.33
CA ALA A 218 -8.20 6.00 -7.78
C ALA A 218 -9.20 5.15 -6.97
N ALA A 219 -8.82 3.93 -6.60
CA ALA A 219 -9.66 3.06 -5.77
C ALA A 219 -9.88 3.63 -4.37
N ILE A 220 -8.85 4.23 -3.77
CA ILE A 220 -8.95 4.89 -2.47
C ILE A 220 -9.81 6.14 -2.58
N GLU A 221 -9.62 6.96 -3.61
CA GLU A 221 -10.46 8.14 -3.90
C GLU A 221 -11.94 7.75 -4.07
N MET A 222 -12.23 6.65 -4.78
CA MET A 222 -13.59 6.10 -4.92
C MET A 222 -14.25 5.79 -3.57
N LEU A 223 -13.50 5.20 -2.62
CA LEU A 223 -14.02 4.91 -1.28
C LEU A 223 -14.33 6.17 -0.46
N ILE A 224 -13.64 7.27 -0.75
CA ILE A 224 -13.71 8.53 0.01
C ILE A 224 -14.81 9.44 -0.53
N GLU A 225 -14.88 9.56 -1.85
CA GLU A 225 -15.83 10.44 -2.53
C GLU A 225 -17.26 9.92 -2.36
N ASN A 226 -17.42 8.60 -2.36
CA ASN A 226 -18.72 7.91 -2.27
C ASN A 226 -18.90 7.18 -0.94
N ALA A 227 -18.34 7.69 0.16
CA ALA A 227 -18.32 7.01 1.47
C ALA A 227 -19.72 6.57 1.97
N ASP A 228 -20.77 7.33 1.63
CA ASP A 228 -22.15 7.03 2.02
C ASP A 228 -22.79 5.92 1.17
N GLU A 229 -22.30 5.70 -0.06
CA GLU A 229 -22.85 4.73 -1.02
C GLU A 229 -22.09 3.40 -1.03
N VAL A 230 -20.82 3.43 -0.63
CA VAL A 230 -19.95 2.24 -0.64
C VAL A 230 -20.41 1.24 0.42
N GLY A 231 -20.59 -0.03 0.04
CA GLY A 231 -21.04 -1.10 0.91
C GLY A 231 -20.35 -2.44 0.66
N PHE A 232 -20.80 -3.47 1.38
CA PHE A 232 -20.39 -4.86 1.13
C PHE A 232 -21.40 -5.52 0.20
N ASP A 233 -21.39 -5.05 -1.05
CA ASP A 233 -22.31 -5.45 -2.10
C ASP A 233 -21.58 -5.64 -3.44
N ALA A 234 -22.24 -6.34 -4.37
CA ALA A 234 -21.62 -6.70 -5.64
C ALA A 234 -21.24 -5.47 -6.47
N PHE A 235 -22.06 -4.41 -6.46
CA PHE A 235 -21.79 -3.19 -7.20
C PHE A 235 -20.50 -2.52 -6.72
N THR A 236 -20.34 -2.37 -5.40
CA THR A 236 -19.13 -1.79 -4.81
C THR A 236 -17.89 -2.61 -5.19
N PHE A 237 -17.91 -3.93 -4.97
CA PHE A 237 -16.72 -4.77 -5.16
C PHE A 237 -16.36 -5.00 -6.64
N GLN A 238 -17.36 -5.03 -7.53
CA GLN A 238 -17.11 -5.07 -8.97
C GLN A 238 -16.52 -3.76 -9.49
N ASN A 239 -17.02 -2.60 -9.04
CA ASN A 239 -16.42 -1.31 -9.41
C ASN A 239 -15.01 -1.14 -8.81
N LEU A 240 -14.81 -1.58 -7.57
CA LEU A 240 -13.49 -1.60 -6.94
C LEU A 240 -12.50 -2.45 -7.75
N HIS A 241 -12.93 -3.64 -8.19
CA HIS A 241 -12.14 -4.46 -9.10
C HIS A 241 -11.90 -3.75 -10.44
N ALA A 242 -12.89 -3.08 -11.01
CA ALA A 242 -12.76 -2.35 -12.28
C ALA A 242 -11.65 -1.29 -12.20
N VAL A 243 -11.68 -0.45 -11.16
CA VAL A 243 -10.68 0.59 -10.92
C VAL A 243 -9.30 -0.01 -10.67
N LEU A 244 -9.19 -1.04 -9.82
CA LEU A 244 -7.90 -1.66 -9.50
C LEU A 244 -7.26 -2.41 -10.67
N SER A 245 -8.07 -2.92 -11.60
CA SER A 245 -7.65 -3.71 -12.75
C SER A 245 -7.52 -2.92 -14.06
N GLN A 246 -7.88 -1.64 -14.05
CA GLN A 246 -7.86 -0.79 -15.24
C GLN A 246 -6.51 -0.83 -15.94
N ASP A 247 -6.52 -1.11 -17.26
CA ASP A 247 -5.35 -1.20 -18.13
C ASP A 247 -4.27 -2.24 -17.69
N LEU A 248 -4.62 -3.16 -16.80
CA LEU A 248 -3.74 -4.22 -16.30
C LEU A 248 -4.19 -5.64 -16.67
N MET A 249 -5.42 -5.80 -17.19
CA MET A 249 -5.98 -7.10 -17.56
C MET A 249 -5.56 -7.51 -18.97
N ARG A 250 -5.31 -8.82 -19.17
CA ARG A 250 -5.10 -9.38 -20.53
C ARG A 250 -6.36 -9.25 -21.39
N ASP A 251 -7.53 -9.49 -20.79
CA ASP A 251 -8.83 -9.22 -21.39
C ASP A 251 -9.44 -7.98 -20.71
N PRO A 252 -9.54 -6.84 -21.40
CA PRO A 252 -10.16 -5.64 -20.86
C PRO A 252 -11.62 -5.85 -20.42
N GLN A 253 -12.33 -6.84 -21.01
CA GLN A 253 -13.71 -7.15 -20.62
C GLN A 253 -13.81 -7.94 -19.31
N ALA A 254 -12.70 -8.47 -18.78
CA ALA A 254 -12.69 -9.10 -17.46
C ALA A 254 -12.69 -8.07 -16.32
N SER A 255 -12.31 -6.82 -16.60
CA SER A 255 -12.34 -5.73 -15.62
C SER A 255 -13.76 -5.53 -15.07
N GLY A 256 -13.87 -5.45 -13.75
CA GLY A 256 -15.14 -5.35 -13.03
C GLY A 256 -16.09 -6.55 -13.10
N ARG A 257 -15.69 -7.70 -13.67
CA ARG A 257 -16.56 -8.86 -13.83
C ARG A 257 -16.04 -10.09 -13.11
N LEU A 258 -16.96 -10.87 -12.55
CA LEU A 258 -16.64 -12.20 -12.02
C LEU A 258 -16.10 -13.08 -13.14
N ARG A 259 -15.08 -13.89 -12.82
CA ARG A 259 -14.45 -14.73 -13.83
C ARG A 259 -15.37 -15.87 -14.24
N ARG A 260 -15.32 -16.20 -15.53
CA ARG A 260 -16.04 -17.37 -16.11
C ARG A 260 -15.13 -18.54 -16.44
N ARG A 261 -13.83 -18.39 -16.20
CA ARG A 261 -12.81 -19.40 -16.44
C ARG A 261 -12.08 -19.76 -15.15
N SER A 262 -11.50 -20.96 -15.15
CA SER A 262 -10.59 -21.36 -14.09
C SER A 262 -9.29 -20.54 -14.16
N VAL A 263 -8.70 -20.30 -13.00
CA VAL A 263 -7.39 -19.66 -12.85
C VAL A 263 -6.51 -20.53 -11.97
N GLU A 264 -5.20 -20.37 -12.10
CA GLU A 264 -4.21 -20.99 -11.24
C GLU A 264 -3.48 -19.91 -10.45
N ILE A 265 -3.04 -20.25 -9.24
CA ILE A 265 -2.20 -19.38 -8.43
C ILE A 265 -0.80 -19.99 -8.40
N SER A 266 0.18 -19.26 -8.92
CA SER A 266 1.58 -19.69 -8.89
C SER A 266 2.11 -19.79 -7.46
N GLY A 267 2.95 -20.80 -7.19
CA GLY A 267 3.64 -20.96 -5.91
C GLY A 267 2.81 -21.60 -4.79
N THR A 268 1.58 -22.04 -5.07
CA THR A 268 0.72 -22.75 -4.12
C THR A 268 0.30 -24.13 -4.63
N VAL A 269 -0.09 -25.01 -3.71
CA VAL A 269 -0.78 -26.28 -4.03
C VAL A 269 -2.31 -26.13 -3.97
N PHE A 270 -2.80 -24.91 -3.76
CA PHE A 270 -4.22 -24.57 -3.74
C PHE A 270 -4.79 -24.35 -5.14
N HIS A 271 -5.97 -24.91 -5.36
CA HIS A 271 -6.78 -24.72 -6.56
C HIS A 271 -8.09 -24.00 -6.20
N PRO A 272 -8.30 -22.75 -6.69
CA PRO A 272 -9.48 -21.97 -6.38
C PRO A 272 -10.74 -22.56 -7.04
N ALA A 273 -11.92 -22.05 -6.66
CA ALA A 273 -13.21 -22.50 -7.21
C ALA A 273 -13.23 -22.39 -8.74
N ALA A 274 -13.52 -23.47 -9.48
CA ALA A 274 -13.46 -23.43 -10.94
C ALA A 274 -14.80 -23.06 -11.61
N LEU A 275 -15.92 -23.40 -10.98
CA LEU A 275 -17.27 -23.29 -11.58
C LEU A 275 -17.84 -21.88 -11.40
N PRO A 276 -18.28 -21.20 -12.48
CA PRO A 276 -18.84 -19.84 -12.41
C PRO A 276 -20.01 -19.69 -11.42
N GLN A 277 -20.93 -20.66 -11.39
CA GLN A 277 -22.06 -20.64 -10.46
C GLN A 277 -21.62 -20.69 -8.99
N VAL A 278 -20.59 -21.49 -8.67
CA VAL A 278 -20.04 -21.55 -7.30
C VAL A 278 -19.36 -20.23 -6.93
N ILE A 279 -18.73 -19.57 -7.89
CA ILE A 279 -18.09 -18.27 -7.68
C ILE A 279 -19.15 -17.19 -7.45
N GLU A 280 -20.20 -17.16 -8.27
CA GLU A 280 -21.32 -16.21 -8.15
C GLU A 280 -22.03 -16.37 -6.80
N ASP A 281 -22.47 -17.60 -6.46
CA ASP A 281 -23.11 -17.91 -5.18
C ASP A 281 -22.20 -17.57 -3.99
N GLY A 282 -20.92 -17.97 -4.08
CA GLY A 282 -19.93 -17.74 -3.03
C GLY A 282 -19.63 -16.26 -2.83
N PHE A 283 -19.60 -15.47 -3.91
CA PHE A 283 -19.34 -14.04 -3.86
C PHE A 283 -20.50 -13.29 -3.20
N GLU A 284 -21.74 -13.58 -3.60
CA GLU A 284 -22.92 -13.01 -2.94
C GLU A 284 -23.00 -13.43 -1.47
N GLN A 285 -22.78 -14.70 -1.16
CA GLN A 285 -22.79 -15.20 0.22
C GLN A 285 -21.72 -14.53 1.08
N LEU A 286 -20.50 -14.37 0.54
CA LEU A 286 -19.39 -13.70 1.21
C LEU A 286 -19.74 -12.25 1.53
N LEU A 287 -20.26 -11.50 0.56
CA LEU A 287 -20.59 -10.09 0.74
C LEU A 287 -21.75 -9.90 1.73
N ASN A 288 -22.78 -10.75 1.65
CA ASN A 288 -23.88 -10.75 2.61
C ASN A 288 -23.40 -11.04 4.05
N LYS A 289 -22.49 -12.01 4.22
CA LYS A 289 -21.87 -12.28 5.53
C LYS A 289 -21.03 -11.10 5.98
N ALA A 290 -20.20 -10.53 5.11
CA ALA A 290 -19.40 -9.35 5.43
C ALA A 290 -20.27 -8.18 5.91
N ALA A 291 -21.34 -7.85 5.19
CA ALA A 291 -22.30 -6.80 5.55
C ALA A 291 -22.95 -7.00 6.94
N ALA A 292 -23.15 -8.26 7.34
CA ALA A 292 -23.79 -8.62 8.59
C ALA A 292 -22.83 -8.74 9.79
N ILE A 293 -21.50 -8.63 9.60
CA ILE A 293 -20.53 -8.66 10.69
C ILE A 293 -20.60 -7.34 11.47
N PRO A 294 -20.87 -7.37 12.80
CA PRO A 294 -21.03 -6.14 13.58
C PRO A 294 -19.71 -5.41 13.89
N ASP A 295 -18.63 -6.16 14.10
CA ASP A 295 -17.34 -5.59 14.50
C ASP A 295 -16.53 -5.20 13.26
N PRO A 296 -16.06 -3.94 13.12
CA PRO A 296 -15.38 -3.49 11.91
C PRO A 296 -14.04 -4.19 11.67
N PHE A 297 -13.32 -4.59 12.71
CA PHE A 297 -12.05 -5.31 12.54
C PHE A 297 -12.26 -6.75 12.11
N GLU A 298 -13.26 -7.42 12.69
CA GLU A 298 -13.70 -8.73 12.23
C GLU A 298 -14.17 -8.66 10.78
N GLN A 299 -14.91 -7.62 10.40
CA GLN A 299 -15.40 -7.41 9.05
C GLN A 299 -14.25 -7.21 8.04
N ALA A 300 -13.26 -6.37 8.40
CA ALA A 300 -12.05 -6.17 7.61
C ALA A 300 -11.27 -7.48 7.44
N PHE A 301 -11.03 -8.21 8.52
CA PHE A 301 -10.25 -9.43 8.50
C PHE A 301 -10.97 -10.58 7.79
N PHE A 302 -12.29 -10.69 7.95
CA PHE A 302 -13.13 -11.65 7.22
C PHE A 302 -12.98 -11.48 5.70
N LEU A 303 -12.99 -10.23 5.20
CA LEU A 303 -12.76 -9.97 3.77
C LEU A 303 -11.34 -10.33 3.31
N MET A 304 -10.34 -10.10 4.16
CA MET A 304 -8.96 -10.49 3.89
C MET A 304 -8.76 -12.00 3.81
N VAL A 305 -9.56 -12.76 4.56
CA VAL A 305 -9.56 -14.22 4.51
C VAL A 305 -10.34 -14.74 3.30
N GLN A 306 -11.60 -14.32 3.16
CA GLN A 306 -12.56 -15.01 2.29
C GLN A 306 -12.49 -14.58 0.82
N LEU A 307 -12.20 -13.30 0.53
CA LEU A 307 -12.21 -12.81 -0.85
C LEU A 307 -11.04 -13.38 -1.67
N PRO A 308 -9.78 -13.37 -1.19
CA PRO A 308 -8.68 -14.01 -1.90
C PRO A 308 -8.86 -15.52 -2.01
N TYR A 309 -9.41 -16.17 -0.97
CA TYR A 309 -9.66 -17.61 -0.96
C TYR A 309 -10.69 -18.06 -2.00
N LEU A 310 -11.78 -17.31 -2.16
CA LEU A 310 -12.76 -17.55 -3.23
C LEU A 310 -12.19 -17.25 -4.63
N GLN A 311 -11.35 -16.22 -4.71
CA GLN A 311 -10.75 -15.70 -5.93
C GLN A 311 -11.79 -15.42 -7.04
N PRO A 312 -12.75 -14.50 -6.81
CA PRO A 312 -13.87 -14.26 -7.73
C PRO A 312 -13.50 -13.62 -9.07
N PHE A 313 -12.36 -12.94 -9.15
CA PHE A 313 -11.88 -12.23 -10.33
C PHE A 313 -10.70 -12.97 -10.98
N GLU A 314 -10.43 -12.69 -12.26
CA GLU A 314 -9.32 -13.32 -12.99
C GLU A 314 -7.94 -12.96 -12.42
N ASP A 315 -7.80 -11.76 -11.88
CA ASP A 315 -6.61 -11.26 -11.19
C ASP A 315 -7.06 -10.20 -10.15
N VAL A 316 -6.14 -9.55 -9.43
CA VAL A 316 -6.40 -8.38 -8.57
C VAL A 316 -7.16 -8.68 -7.27
N ASN A 317 -7.54 -9.94 -7.01
CA ASN A 317 -8.30 -10.36 -5.83
C ASN A 317 -7.71 -9.88 -4.49
N LYS A 318 -6.38 -10.01 -4.30
CA LYS A 318 -5.70 -9.58 -3.07
C LYS A 318 -5.73 -8.06 -2.88
N ARG A 319 -5.60 -7.30 -3.97
CA ARG A 319 -5.70 -5.83 -3.96
C ARG A 319 -7.13 -5.36 -3.65
N VAL A 320 -8.13 -5.97 -4.29
CA VAL A 320 -9.55 -5.70 -3.99
C VAL A 320 -9.83 -5.99 -2.51
N SER A 321 -9.30 -7.09 -1.99
CA SER A 321 -9.47 -7.46 -0.59
C SER A 321 -8.86 -6.42 0.37
N ARG A 322 -7.62 -5.97 0.15
CA ARG A 322 -6.95 -4.99 1.02
C ARG A 322 -7.64 -3.62 1.01
N ILE A 323 -8.11 -3.16 -0.14
CA ILE A 323 -8.86 -1.91 -0.24
C ILE A 323 -10.27 -2.08 0.36
N GLY A 324 -10.96 -3.18 0.05
CA GLY A 324 -12.29 -3.48 0.58
C GLY A 324 -12.31 -3.62 2.11
N ALA A 325 -11.25 -4.17 2.72
CA ALA A 325 -11.11 -4.27 4.18
C ALA A 325 -11.21 -2.89 4.87
N ASN A 326 -10.69 -1.84 4.23
CA ASN A 326 -10.73 -0.47 4.78
C ASN A 326 -12.14 0.16 4.77
N ILE A 327 -13.11 -0.36 4.02
CA ILE A 327 -14.50 0.14 4.00
C ILE A 327 -15.08 0.16 5.42
N SER A 328 -14.89 -0.94 6.16
CA SER A 328 -15.38 -1.10 7.54
C SER A 328 -14.75 -0.06 8.49
N LEU A 329 -13.45 0.19 8.34
CA LEU A 329 -12.68 1.12 9.17
C LEU A 329 -13.13 2.56 8.90
N PHE A 330 -13.31 2.93 7.64
CA PHE A 330 -13.75 4.26 7.24
C PHE A 330 -15.16 4.60 7.72
N LYS A 331 -16.10 3.66 7.60
CA LYS A 331 -17.48 3.86 8.08
C LYS A 331 -17.55 4.09 9.58
N ASN A 332 -16.56 3.61 10.34
CA ASN A 332 -16.50 3.71 11.78
C ASN A 332 -15.48 4.75 12.29
N ASN A 333 -14.95 5.63 11.40
CA ASN A 333 -13.94 6.65 11.75
C ASN A 333 -12.67 6.08 12.42
N LEU A 334 -12.32 4.83 12.12
CA LEU A 334 -11.13 4.15 12.62
C LEU A 334 -9.92 4.45 11.74
N CYS A 335 -8.71 4.33 12.32
CA CYS A 335 -7.47 4.43 11.55
C CYS A 335 -7.48 3.40 10.40
N PRO A 336 -7.13 3.79 9.15
CA PRO A 336 -7.00 2.85 8.04
C PRO A 336 -5.86 1.85 8.23
N LEU A 337 -6.03 0.70 7.58
CA LEU A 337 -5.00 -0.31 7.40
C LEU A 337 -4.20 -0.02 6.11
N SER A 338 -2.96 0.44 6.27
CA SER A 338 -2.08 0.85 5.16
C SER A 338 -1.15 -0.24 4.64
N PHE A 339 -0.89 -1.29 5.43
CA PHE A 339 0.14 -2.29 5.16
C PHE A 339 1.57 -1.73 5.06
N ILE A 340 1.80 -0.50 5.54
CA ILE A 340 3.13 0.08 5.60
C ILE A 340 4.07 -0.84 6.40
N ASP A 341 5.28 -1.02 5.87
CA ASP A 341 6.34 -1.85 6.45
C ASP A 341 6.03 -3.35 6.60
N VAL A 342 4.89 -3.83 6.12
CA VAL A 342 4.56 -5.27 6.14
C VAL A 342 5.54 -6.02 5.24
N PRO A 343 6.26 -7.04 5.76
CA PRO A 343 7.09 -7.89 4.94
C PRO A 343 6.25 -8.69 3.93
N GLU A 344 6.59 -8.60 2.65
CA GLU A 344 5.88 -9.31 1.56
C GLU A 344 5.75 -10.81 1.85
N ARG A 345 6.86 -11.44 2.30
CA ARG A 345 6.87 -12.86 2.60
C ARG A 345 5.93 -13.24 3.75
N ALA A 346 5.80 -12.40 4.78
CA ALA A 346 4.88 -12.65 5.88
C ALA A 346 3.42 -12.62 5.39
N TYR A 347 3.08 -11.65 4.54
CA TYR A 347 1.75 -11.56 3.93
C TYR A 347 1.44 -12.76 3.02
N VAL A 348 2.41 -13.17 2.19
CA VAL A 348 2.28 -14.35 1.32
C VAL A 348 2.11 -15.62 2.15
N ASP A 349 2.96 -15.87 3.15
CA ASP A 349 2.86 -17.04 4.03
C ASP A 349 1.50 -17.08 4.74
N GLY A 350 1.02 -15.93 5.26
CA GLY A 350 -0.29 -15.82 5.89
C GLY A 350 -1.44 -16.15 4.94
N THR A 351 -1.38 -15.64 3.71
CA THR A 351 -2.37 -15.95 2.67
C THR A 351 -2.36 -17.46 2.33
N LEU A 352 -1.17 -18.07 2.20
CA LEU A 352 -1.03 -19.51 1.97
C LEU A 352 -1.57 -20.35 3.13
N GLY A 353 -1.48 -19.87 4.38
CA GLY A 353 -2.11 -20.53 5.52
C GLY A 353 -3.62 -20.69 5.35
N VAL A 354 -4.27 -19.65 4.81
CA VAL A 354 -5.71 -19.70 4.49
C VAL A 354 -5.98 -20.59 3.29
N ASP A 355 -5.25 -20.38 2.20
CA ASP A 355 -5.47 -21.07 0.92
C ASP A 355 -5.22 -22.58 1.01
N GLU A 356 -4.11 -22.97 1.65
CA GLU A 356 -3.69 -24.37 1.70
C GLU A 356 -4.26 -25.14 2.90
N LEU A 357 -4.50 -24.46 4.03
CA LEU A 357 -4.83 -25.12 5.30
C LEU A 357 -6.22 -24.74 5.85
N ASN A 358 -6.85 -23.67 5.34
CA ASN A 358 -8.01 -23.01 5.96
C ASN A 358 -7.76 -22.59 7.41
N GLU A 359 -6.51 -22.24 7.74
CA GLU A 359 -6.12 -21.74 9.06
C GLU A 359 -5.79 -20.25 8.97
N VAL A 360 -6.42 -19.43 9.82
CA VAL A 360 -6.34 -17.96 9.71
C VAL A 360 -5.28 -17.33 10.61
N ASP A 361 -4.70 -18.10 11.54
CA ASP A 361 -3.88 -17.56 12.64
C ASP A 361 -2.64 -16.81 12.15
N LEU A 362 -1.94 -17.30 11.13
CA LEU A 362 -0.78 -16.59 10.58
C LEU A 362 -1.18 -15.29 9.89
N LEU A 363 -2.26 -15.30 9.11
CA LEU A 363 -2.76 -14.07 8.47
C LEU A 363 -3.28 -13.07 9.52
N ARG A 364 -3.87 -13.56 10.62
CA ARG A 364 -4.29 -12.74 11.76
C ARG A 364 -3.10 -12.03 12.38
N ASP A 365 -2.01 -12.75 12.64
CA ASP A 365 -0.82 -12.15 13.25
C ASP A 365 -0.23 -11.05 12.35
N VAL A 366 -0.20 -11.28 11.03
CA VAL A 366 0.19 -10.26 10.04
C VAL A 366 -0.78 -9.08 10.05
N PHE A 367 -2.08 -9.32 10.11
CA PHE A 367 -3.11 -8.29 10.13
C PHE A 367 -3.00 -7.39 11.37
N VAL A 368 -2.87 -7.99 12.56
CA VAL A 368 -2.72 -7.26 13.82
C VAL A 368 -1.44 -6.42 13.80
N TRP A 369 -0.32 -7.00 13.37
CA TRP A 369 0.94 -6.28 13.25
C TRP A 369 0.85 -5.13 12.24
N ALA A 370 0.24 -5.37 11.08
CA ALA A 370 0.04 -4.35 10.04
C ALA A 370 -0.86 -3.20 10.52
N TYR A 371 -1.86 -3.52 11.35
CA TYR A 371 -2.75 -2.53 11.92
C TYR A 371 -2.07 -1.67 12.98
N GLU A 372 -1.35 -2.29 13.92
CA GLU A 372 -0.54 -1.59 14.91
C GLU A 372 0.44 -0.62 14.21
N ARG A 373 1.13 -1.11 13.17
CA ARG A 373 2.06 -0.29 12.40
C ARG A 373 1.38 0.87 11.68
N SER A 374 0.19 0.63 11.12
CA SER A 374 -0.62 1.68 10.49
C SER A 374 -1.04 2.74 11.51
N CYS A 375 -1.45 2.36 12.72
CA CYS A 375 -1.80 3.28 13.80
C CYS A 375 -0.61 4.12 14.26
N GLN A 376 0.58 3.54 14.41
CA GLN A 376 1.79 4.29 14.74
C GLN A 376 2.15 5.32 13.66
N ARG A 377 2.08 4.90 12.39
CA ARG A 377 2.32 5.77 11.23
C ARG A 377 1.33 6.94 11.22
N TYR A 378 0.08 6.62 11.47
CA TYR A 378 -1.02 7.56 11.54
C TYR A 378 -0.84 8.59 12.67
N LEU A 379 -0.55 8.14 13.89
CA LEU A 379 -0.30 9.01 15.05
C LEU A 379 0.84 9.99 14.76
N ALA A 380 1.94 9.53 14.16
CA ALA A 380 3.06 10.39 13.78
C ALA A 380 2.66 11.49 12.78
N ILE A 381 1.79 11.19 11.81
CA ILE A 381 1.27 12.18 10.86
C ILE A 381 0.36 13.18 11.57
N THR A 382 -0.56 12.70 12.41
CA THR A 382 -1.53 13.56 13.12
C THR A 382 -0.93 14.44 14.21
N GLN A 383 0.11 14.01 14.93
CA GLN A 383 0.76 14.83 15.95
C GLN A 383 1.46 16.08 15.38
N THR A 384 1.79 16.08 14.09
CA THR A 384 2.31 17.25 13.38
C THR A 384 1.22 18.19 12.85
N MET A 385 -0.06 17.83 13.01
CA MET A 385 -1.19 18.62 12.54
C MET A 385 -1.57 19.71 13.56
N VAL A 386 -1.48 20.97 13.13
CA VAL A 386 -2.25 22.06 13.75
C VAL A 386 -3.60 22.08 13.04
N GLU A 387 -4.67 21.62 13.70
CA GLU A 387 -6.01 21.75 13.11
C GLU A 387 -6.34 23.24 12.90
N PRO A 388 -6.74 23.66 11.68
CA PRO A 388 -7.17 25.02 11.46
C PRO A 388 -8.47 25.27 12.23
N ASP A 389 -8.43 26.17 13.19
CA ASP A 389 -9.59 26.59 13.99
C ASP A 389 -10.76 26.99 13.06
N PRO A 390 -11.92 26.29 13.10
CA PRO A 390 -13.06 26.56 12.22
C PRO A 390 -13.58 27.99 12.32
N LEU A 391 -13.49 28.62 13.50
CA LEU A 391 -13.85 30.02 13.69
C LEU A 391 -12.84 30.95 13.02
N LYS A 392 -11.54 30.62 13.03
CA LYS A 392 -10.52 31.36 12.27
C LYS A 392 -10.74 31.27 10.75
N ILE A 393 -11.29 30.17 10.25
CA ILE A 393 -11.69 30.05 8.84
C ILE A 393 -12.93 30.92 8.57
N LYS A 394 -14.01 30.72 9.34
CA LYS A 394 -15.29 31.44 9.19
C LYS A 394 -15.12 32.96 9.24
N TYR A 395 -14.30 33.44 10.18
CA TYR A 395 -14.09 34.86 10.43
C TYR A 395 -12.75 35.38 9.92
N ARG A 396 -12.12 34.73 8.93
CA ARG A 396 -10.79 35.10 8.45
C ARG A 396 -10.68 36.56 8.02
N GLU A 397 -11.55 37.02 7.12
CA GLU A 397 -11.54 38.41 6.63
C GLU A 397 -11.95 39.39 7.74
N ALA A 398 -12.93 39.02 8.56
CA ALA A 398 -13.34 39.80 9.73
C ALA A 398 -12.19 40.01 10.73
N LEU A 399 -11.39 38.96 10.99
CA LEU A 399 -10.23 39.01 11.87
C LEU A 399 -9.13 39.90 11.27
N ILE A 400 -8.88 39.81 9.95
CA ILE A 400 -7.94 40.71 9.26
C ILE A 400 -8.37 42.17 9.43
N GLN A 401 -9.65 42.48 9.20
CA GLN A 401 -10.18 43.84 9.36
C GLN A 401 -10.09 44.33 10.81
N ALA A 402 -10.40 43.47 11.78
CA ALA A 402 -10.32 43.79 13.20
C ALA A 402 -8.89 44.11 13.64
N VAL A 403 -7.91 43.28 13.25
CA VAL A 403 -6.49 43.52 13.53
C VAL A 403 -6.03 44.82 12.86
N GLN A 404 -6.45 45.07 11.62
CA GLN A 404 -6.14 46.33 10.93
C GLN A 404 -6.73 47.55 11.64
N ALA A 405 -7.98 47.46 12.12
CA ALA A 405 -8.64 48.56 12.80
C ALA A 405 -7.89 48.94 14.10
N VAL A 406 -7.42 47.94 14.85
CA VAL A 406 -6.64 48.17 16.07
C VAL A 406 -5.27 48.76 15.75
N VAL A 407 -4.53 48.18 14.80
CA VAL A 407 -3.15 48.61 14.48
C VAL A 407 -3.14 49.98 13.78
N LYS A 408 -3.97 50.19 12.76
CA LYS A 408 -4.03 51.47 12.02
C LYS A 408 -4.69 52.59 12.82
N GLY A 409 -5.64 52.24 13.69
CA GLY A 409 -6.26 53.17 14.64
C GLY A 409 -5.37 53.50 15.83
N LEU A 410 -4.18 52.89 15.92
CA LEU A 410 -3.25 53.00 17.02
C LEU A 410 -3.89 52.73 18.39
N LEU A 411 -4.81 51.76 18.44
CA LEU A 411 -5.58 51.44 19.64
C LEU A 411 -4.82 50.45 20.53
N GLN A 412 -4.89 50.63 21.85
CA GLN A 412 -4.34 49.64 22.78
C GLN A 412 -5.22 48.38 22.81
N PRO A 413 -4.63 47.17 22.83
CA PRO A 413 -5.39 45.92 22.86
C PRO A 413 -5.92 45.63 24.28
N THR A 414 -6.74 46.53 24.83
CA THR A 414 -7.44 46.32 26.11
C THR A 414 -8.72 45.51 25.89
N PRO A 415 -9.23 44.78 26.91
CA PRO A 415 -10.48 44.03 26.79
C PRO A 415 -11.65 44.89 26.30
N GLU A 416 -11.71 46.16 26.69
CA GLU A 416 -12.75 47.12 26.28
C GLU A 416 -12.66 47.44 24.78
N VAL A 417 -11.45 47.67 24.26
CA VAL A 417 -11.22 47.90 22.82
C VAL A 417 -11.53 46.64 22.03
N MET A 418 -11.12 45.46 22.51
CA MET A 418 -11.41 44.19 21.86
C MET A 418 -12.92 43.93 21.83
N ALA A 419 -13.64 44.22 22.91
CA ALA A 419 -15.10 44.11 22.98
C ALA A 419 -15.78 44.99 21.93
N LYS A 420 -15.35 46.25 21.87
CA LYS A 420 -15.90 47.25 20.94
C LYS A 420 -15.66 46.85 19.49
N VAL A 421 -14.43 46.48 19.14
CA VAL A 421 -14.08 46.05 17.77
C VAL A 421 -14.80 44.75 17.40
N ALA A 422 -14.85 43.77 18.30
CA ALA A 422 -15.57 42.51 18.06
C ALA A 422 -17.08 42.74 17.84
N SER A 423 -17.72 43.56 18.69
CA SER A 423 -19.15 43.89 18.59
C SER A 423 -19.53 44.61 17.29
N GLY A 424 -18.59 45.34 16.69
CA GLY A 424 -18.81 46.05 15.42
C GLY A 424 -18.76 45.15 14.18
N ILE A 425 -18.26 43.91 14.32
CA ILE A 425 -17.98 43.00 13.20
C ILE A 425 -18.79 41.70 13.32
N VAL A 426 -18.94 41.16 14.53
CA VAL A 426 -19.62 39.89 14.78
C VAL A 426 -20.71 40.10 15.84
N SER A 427 -21.92 39.62 15.56
CA SER A 427 -23.06 39.63 16.47
C SER A 427 -23.47 38.21 16.89
N GLY A 428 -24.11 38.10 18.06
CA GLY A 428 -24.68 36.84 18.54
C GLY A 428 -23.69 35.94 19.30
N ALA A 429 -23.91 34.62 19.22
CA ALA A 429 -23.24 33.61 20.05
C ALA A 429 -21.71 33.56 19.85
N ASP A 430 -21.20 33.96 18.69
CA ASP A 430 -19.77 33.84 18.33
C ASP A 430 -18.93 35.05 18.79
N GLN A 431 -19.54 36.09 19.38
CA GLN A 431 -18.85 37.34 19.72
C GLN A 431 -17.74 37.14 20.76
N ALA A 432 -17.99 36.33 21.80
CA ALA A 432 -17.01 36.04 22.83
C ALA A 432 -15.80 35.26 22.29
N ALA A 433 -16.04 34.28 21.42
CA ALA A 433 -15.00 33.49 20.79
C ALA A 433 -14.17 34.34 19.79
N PHE A 434 -14.83 35.19 19.00
CA PHE A 434 -14.14 36.11 18.08
C PHE A 434 -13.28 37.14 18.82
N MET A 435 -13.73 37.64 19.99
CA MET A 435 -12.94 38.54 20.83
C MET A 435 -11.64 37.87 21.32
N LEU A 436 -11.72 36.61 21.76
CA LEU A 436 -10.54 35.82 22.15
C LEU A 436 -9.57 35.64 20.98
N MET A 437 -10.09 35.32 19.79
CA MET A 437 -9.29 35.20 18.57
C MET A 437 -8.57 36.50 18.21
N LEU A 438 -9.26 37.64 18.28
CA LEU A 438 -8.67 38.96 18.02
C LEU A 438 -7.57 39.29 19.04
N THR A 439 -7.82 39.00 20.31
CA THR A 439 -6.86 39.23 21.40
C THR A 439 -5.59 38.40 21.18
N ASP A 440 -5.74 37.12 20.86
CA ASP A 440 -4.61 36.22 20.59
C ASP A 440 -3.84 36.64 19.32
N ALA A 441 -4.56 37.01 18.26
CA ALA A 441 -3.98 37.51 17.01
C ALA A 441 -3.10 38.75 17.21
N LEU A 442 -3.53 39.70 18.04
CA LEU A 442 -2.78 40.91 18.37
C LEU A 442 -1.62 40.65 19.33
N ARG A 443 -1.78 39.73 20.30
CA ARG A 443 -0.70 39.32 21.21
C ARG A 443 0.44 38.63 20.45
N GLN A 444 0.10 37.79 19.48
CA GLN A 444 1.07 37.10 18.62
C GLN A 444 1.51 37.94 17.42
N LEU A 445 1.13 39.22 17.33
CA LEU A 445 1.53 40.07 16.22
C LEU A 445 2.99 40.51 16.41
N HIS A 446 3.86 40.05 15.52
CA HIS A 446 5.26 40.47 15.41
C HIS A 446 5.63 40.84 13.96
N GLU A 447 6.78 41.48 13.72
CA GLU A 447 7.21 41.95 12.38
C GLU A 447 7.10 40.87 11.30
N GLY A 448 7.45 39.61 11.60
CA GLY A 448 7.36 38.47 10.69
C GLY A 448 5.94 37.97 10.38
N SER A 449 4.92 38.50 11.05
CA SER A 449 3.53 38.03 10.94
C SER A 449 2.58 39.09 10.35
N ILE A 450 2.99 40.35 10.21
CA ILE A 450 2.10 41.47 9.85
C ILE A 450 1.47 41.35 8.45
N ALA A 451 2.15 40.66 7.53
CA ALA A 451 1.66 40.44 6.17
C ALA A 451 0.36 39.62 6.13
N ARG A 452 0.16 38.71 7.10
CA ARG A 452 -1.08 37.89 7.20
C ARG A 452 -2.33 38.73 7.43
N TYR A 453 -2.16 39.93 7.99
CA TYR A 453 -3.23 40.91 8.21
C TYR A 453 -3.16 42.08 7.23
N ARG A 454 -2.37 41.96 6.15
CA ARG A 454 -2.18 42.99 5.11
C ARG A 454 -1.77 44.36 5.69
N LEU A 455 -0.94 44.34 6.73
CA LEU A 455 -0.38 45.53 7.38
C LEU A 455 1.01 45.87 6.81
N ARG A 456 1.33 47.16 6.73
CA ARG A 456 2.67 47.65 6.36
C ARG A 456 3.57 47.72 7.59
N ARG A 457 4.88 47.56 7.39
CA ARG A 457 5.88 47.69 8.46
C ARG A 457 5.78 49.03 9.19
N SER A 458 5.54 50.12 8.46
CA SER A 458 5.38 51.47 9.03
C SER A 458 4.17 51.59 9.95
N GLU A 459 3.05 50.93 9.63
CA GLU A 459 1.82 50.93 10.44
C GLU A 459 2.03 50.17 11.75
N TYR A 460 2.69 49.01 11.68
CA TYR A 460 3.03 48.22 12.86
C TYR A 460 4.04 48.92 13.79
N ALA A 461 5.08 49.53 13.22
CA ALA A 461 6.08 50.28 14.00
C ALA A 461 5.46 51.48 14.74
N ALA A 462 4.52 52.20 14.09
CA ALA A 462 3.80 53.30 14.72
C ALA A 462 2.94 52.82 15.90
N TRP A 463 2.27 51.67 15.76
CA TRP A 463 1.47 51.07 16.82
C TRP A 463 2.32 50.61 18.01
N GLN A 464 3.44 49.93 17.78
CA GLN A 464 4.36 49.52 18.85
C GLN A 464 4.97 50.72 19.60
N ALA A 465 5.36 51.78 18.88
CA ALA A 465 5.91 52.99 19.49
C ALA A 465 4.93 53.67 20.45
N GLN A 466 3.63 53.48 20.26
CA GLN A 466 2.59 53.99 21.15
C GLN A 466 2.33 53.06 22.35
N GLY A 467 2.36 51.74 22.16
CA GLY A 467 2.27 50.75 23.25
C GLY A 467 3.42 50.81 24.27
N LEU A 468 4.63 51.08 23.78
CA LEU A 468 5.82 51.26 24.63
C LEU A 468 5.78 52.54 25.49
N ARG A 469 5.01 53.57 25.09
CA ARG A 469 4.85 54.82 25.86
C ARG A 469 3.86 54.70 27.03
N GLN A 470 3.04 53.65 27.09
CA GLN A 470 1.97 53.50 28.08
C GLN A 470 2.03 52.17 28.86
N GLY A 471 3.17 51.46 28.83
CA GLY A 471 3.44 50.36 29.76
C GLY A 471 3.03 48.96 29.28
N TRP A 472 2.96 48.70 27.98
CA TRP A 472 2.84 47.34 27.46
C TRP A 472 4.19 46.63 27.59
N THR A 473 4.45 46.02 28.74
CA THR A 473 5.63 45.17 28.95
C THR A 473 5.32 43.74 28.52
N ASP A 474 6.06 43.31 27.50
CA ASP A 474 6.14 41.93 27.03
C ASP A 474 6.61 41.04 28.19
N SER A 475 5.68 40.34 28.82
CA SER A 475 5.93 39.35 29.87
C SER A 475 5.73 37.94 29.30
N GLY A 476 6.48 37.62 28.24
CA GLY A 476 6.71 36.26 27.76
C GLY A 476 8.08 35.73 28.23
N PRO A 477 8.20 34.46 28.65
CA PRO A 477 9.46 33.93 29.16
C PRO A 477 10.48 33.82 28.03
N ARG A 478 11.66 34.43 28.22
CA ARG A 478 12.85 34.08 27.44
C ARG A 478 13.30 32.70 27.92
N HIS A 479 12.99 31.66 27.15
CA HIS A 479 13.65 30.38 27.33
C HIS A 479 15.07 30.44 26.73
N PRO A 480 16.06 29.81 27.39
CA PRO A 480 17.48 29.88 27.05
C PRO A 480 17.84 29.20 25.73
#